data_AF-A0A183HU40-F1
#
_entry.id   AF-A0A183HU40-F1
#
_cell.length_a   1.000
_cell.length_b   1.000
_cell.length_c   1.000
_cell.angle_alpha   90.00
_cell.angle_beta   90.00
_cell.angle_gamma   90.00
#
_symmetry.space_group_name_H-M   'P 1'
#
loop_
_entity.id
_entity.type
_entity.pdbx_description
1 polymer ?
#
loop_
_entity_poly.entity_id
_entity_poly.type
_entity_poly.pdbx_seq_one_letter_code
_entity_poly.pdbx_strand_id
1 'polypeptide(L)'
;MQIFTEEISTTDKYISNYKWYKLCTKKDWNNFEYELMKMIAKSYLQGDCIDWTNLYSLPPQSITLPNYQFKRESYWITENSSTIDHWLIGRLMKEEEDECIFINQISKMTNAELMAFKYDGQMRLSFGFCCEAIIQALQLTFLKDITDQSHCYSFKNITMMKYHVQENDWIKIRIKKYGDKKYHIQLTCASSIICEANIKLIASTITMQTTNIRQKENFITKTNFYEILNDKGIFYEGIYQTIINASANERIFVAKCCYRIFRIIETIIQVACYRNILNPSEIYGEKKFVIENLDFHTFLFESIYVWVENRKIVAYDETGNSMIISAELDNKKIKKKIDKTKYRKEANETKMDQLISTSSISYQKCTDKIRHAV
;
A
#
# COMPACT_ATOMS: atom_id res chain seq x y z
N MET A 1 -30.43 71.96 8.10
CA MET A 1 -30.51 70.78 8.99
C MET A 1 -29.09 70.45 9.44
N GLN A 2 -28.87 70.20 10.73
CA GLN A 2 -27.56 69.81 11.28
C GLN A 2 -27.61 68.31 11.55
N ILE A 3 -26.67 67.54 10.98
CA ILE A 3 -26.51 66.12 11.29
C ILE A 3 -25.28 65.98 12.17
N PHE A 4 -25.47 65.35 13.33
CA PHE A 4 -24.39 65.01 14.24
C PHE A 4 -23.89 63.61 13.91
N THR A 5 -22.61 63.49 13.63
CA THR A 5 -21.94 62.19 13.55
C THR A 5 -20.83 62.14 14.58
N GLU A 6 -20.77 61.05 15.35
CA GLU A 6 -19.67 60.80 16.27
C GLU A 6 -18.45 60.30 15.49
N GLU A 7 -17.27 60.81 15.85
CA GLU A 7 -16.01 60.32 15.32
C GLU A 7 -15.58 59.07 16.11
N ILE A 8 -15.35 57.94 15.43
CA ILE A 8 -14.86 56.72 16.10
C ILE A 8 -13.40 56.97 16.50
N SER A 9 -13.15 57.36 17.75
CA SER A 9 -11.79 57.39 18.31
C SER A 9 -11.42 56.01 18.85
N THR A 10 -10.31 55.44 18.40
CA THR A 10 -9.75 54.16 18.91
C THR A 10 -9.10 54.27 20.30
N THR A 11 -9.40 55.34 21.05
CA THR A 11 -8.89 55.60 22.39
C THR A 11 -10.04 56.07 23.26
N ASP A 12 -10.27 55.39 24.39
CA ASP A 12 -11.32 55.64 25.39
C ASP A 12 -11.20 57.01 26.11
N LYS A 13 -11.26 58.10 25.34
CA LYS A 13 -11.45 59.46 25.85
C LYS A 13 -12.62 60.08 25.10
N TYR A 14 -13.76 60.11 25.78
CA TYR A 14 -14.95 60.87 25.40
C TYR A 14 -14.60 62.36 25.27
N ILE A 15 -14.19 62.78 24.08
CA ILE A 15 -14.23 64.16 23.63
C ILE A 15 -15.28 64.16 22.52
N SER A 16 -16.34 64.92 22.71
CA SER A 16 -17.45 65.06 21.76
C SER A 16 -16.99 65.75 20.47
N ASN A 17 -16.30 65.03 19.61
CA ASN A 17 -15.83 65.47 18.30
C ASN A 17 -16.94 65.26 17.26
N TYR A 18 -17.85 66.22 17.15
CA TYR A 18 -18.87 66.22 16.09
C TYR A 18 -18.35 66.92 14.84
N LYS A 19 -18.52 66.29 13.66
CA LYS A 19 -18.33 66.96 12.35
C LYS A 19 -19.61 67.67 11.94
N TRP A 20 -19.47 68.95 11.57
CA TRP A 20 -20.59 69.80 11.17
C TRP A 20 -20.77 69.82 9.66
N TYR A 21 -21.95 69.43 9.19
CA TYR A 21 -22.34 69.56 7.79
C TYR A 21 -23.43 70.62 7.63
N LYS A 22 -23.17 71.64 6.80
CA LYS A 22 -24.12 72.73 6.51
C LYS A 22 -24.75 72.54 5.14
N LEU A 23 -26.03 72.14 5.12
CA LEU A 23 -26.83 72.08 3.89
C LEU A 23 -27.47 73.46 3.62
N CYS A 24 -27.08 74.12 2.53
CA CYS A 24 -27.69 75.37 2.07
C CYS A 24 -28.48 75.09 0.79
N THR A 25 -29.81 75.05 0.84
CA THR A 25 -30.65 74.81 -0.35
C THR A 25 -31.57 76.01 -0.63
N LYS A 26 -31.79 76.32 -1.90
CA LYS A 26 -32.83 77.25 -2.36
C LYS A 26 -34.15 76.49 -2.49
N LYS A 27 -35.24 77.08 -1.98
CA LYS A 27 -36.70 76.75 -1.93
C LYS A 27 -37.30 75.63 -2.84
N ASP A 28 -36.61 74.52 -3.10
CA ASP A 28 -37.15 73.37 -3.83
C ASP A 28 -37.00 72.10 -2.97
N TRP A 29 -38.15 71.51 -2.62
CA TRP A 29 -38.23 70.39 -1.68
C TRP A 29 -37.62 69.10 -2.24
N ASN A 30 -37.79 68.83 -3.54
CA ASN A 30 -37.20 67.65 -4.18
C ASN A 30 -35.67 67.74 -4.22
N ASN A 31 -35.14 68.94 -4.40
CA ASN A 31 -33.70 69.18 -4.41
C ASN A 31 -33.10 69.07 -2.99
N PHE A 32 -33.87 69.40 -1.96
CA PHE A 32 -33.42 69.28 -0.56
C PHE A 32 -33.25 67.82 -0.13
N GLU A 33 -34.21 66.94 -0.42
CA GLU A 33 -34.13 65.52 -0.06
C GLU A 33 -32.95 64.83 -0.73
N TYR A 34 -32.73 65.10 -2.01
CA TYR A 34 -31.61 64.53 -2.76
C TYR A 34 -30.24 64.97 -2.22
N GLU A 35 -30.06 66.26 -1.91
CA GLU A 35 -28.80 66.76 -1.34
C GLU A 35 -28.58 66.27 0.10
N LEU A 36 -29.65 66.08 0.87
CA LEU A 36 -29.58 65.45 2.19
C LEU A 36 -29.12 63.98 2.09
N MET A 37 -29.72 63.19 1.21
CA MET A 37 -29.34 61.78 1.00
C MET A 37 -27.90 61.63 0.50
N LYS A 38 -27.45 62.52 -0.41
CA LYS A 38 -26.05 62.58 -0.83
C LYS A 38 -25.09 62.86 0.32
N MET A 39 -25.45 63.77 1.21
CA MET A 39 -24.62 64.13 2.36
C MET A 39 -24.47 62.94 3.31
N ILE A 40 -25.58 62.27 3.65
CA ILE A 40 -25.61 61.06 4.48
C ILE A 40 -24.77 59.95 3.84
N ALA A 41 -24.92 59.72 2.53
CA ALA A 41 -24.13 58.72 1.81
C ALA A 41 -22.62 59.01 1.84
N LYS A 42 -22.22 60.28 1.68
CA LYS A 42 -20.80 60.68 1.77
C LYS A 42 -20.24 60.44 3.16
N SER A 43 -20.96 60.83 4.21
CA SER A 43 -20.54 60.57 5.60
C SER A 43 -20.42 59.08 5.89
N TYR A 44 -21.39 58.26 5.44
CA TYR A 44 -21.35 56.80 5.61
C TYR A 44 -20.13 56.17 4.92
N LEU A 45 -19.84 56.57 3.68
CA LEU A 45 -18.69 56.07 2.92
C LEU A 45 -17.34 56.51 3.52
N GLN A 46 -17.32 57.61 4.28
CA GLN A 46 -16.14 58.07 5.01
C GLN A 46 -15.95 57.36 6.37
N GLY A 47 -16.91 56.53 6.78
CA GLY A 47 -16.88 55.81 8.06
C GLY A 47 -17.38 56.61 9.26
N ASP A 48 -18.09 57.72 9.04
CA ASP A 48 -18.72 58.50 10.12
C ASP A 48 -19.84 57.68 10.80
N CYS A 49 -19.98 57.75 12.13
CA CYS A 49 -21.11 57.12 12.84
C CYS A 49 -22.38 57.94 12.66
N ILE A 50 -23.30 57.42 11.85
CA ILE A 50 -24.62 58.02 11.62
C ILE A 50 -25.62 57.42 12.61
N ASP A 51 -26.23 58.26 13.45
CA ASP A 51 -27.35 57.85 14.27
C ASP A 51 -28.63 57.76 13.43
N TRP A 52 -28.94 56.55 12.98
CA TRP A 52 -30.12 56.25 12.16
C TRP A 52 -31.45 56.49 12.90
N THR A 53 -31.45 56.50 14.24
CA THR A 53 -32.68 56.70 15.03
C THR A 53 -33.19 58.15 14.97
N ASN A 54 -32.28 59.11 14.76
CA ASN A 54 -32.64 60.52 14.55
C ASN A 54 -33.13 60.80 13.12
N LEU A 55 -32.79 59.92 12.17
CA LEU A 55 -33.21 60.04 10.76
C LEU A 55 -34.60 59.44 10.52
N TYR A 56 -34.95 58.36 11.23
CA TYR A 56 -36.20 57.65 11.07
C TYR A 56 -36.97 57.57 12.39
N SER A 57 -38.12 58.25 12.46
CA SER A 57 -38.94 58.36 13.69
C SER A 57 -39.68 57.07 14.10
N LEU A 58 -39.76 56.07 13.21
CA LEU A 58 -40.35 54.76 13.48
C LEU A 58 -39.35 53.69 13.01
N PRO A 59 -39.11 52.62 13.79
CA PRO A 59 -38.29 51.52 13.31
C PRO A 59 -39.01 50.88 12.11
N PRO A 60 -38.43 50.92 10.89
CA PRO A 60 -39.04 50.24 9.76
C PRO A 60 -39.09 48.74 10.05
N GLN A 61 -40.14 48.07 9.56
CA GLN A 61 -40.26 46.62 9.67
C GLN A 61 -38.97 45.95 9.13
N SER A 62 -38.39 45.03 9.89
CA SER A 62 -37.19 44.31 9.46
C SER A 62 -37.48 43.54 8.17
N ILE A 63 -36.71 43.81 7.12
CA ILE A 63 -36.77 43.09 5.85
C ILE A 63 -35.57 42.17 5.72
N THR A 64 -35.76 41.01 5.09
CA THR A 64 -34.65 40.11 4.78
C THR A 64 -33.87 40.65 3.59
N LEU A 65 -32.59 40.94 3.79
CA LEU A 65 -31.66 41.33 2.73
C LEU A 65 -30.93 40.08 2.20
N PRO A 66 -30.39 40.12 0.97
CA PRO A 66 -29.51 39.07 0.48
C PRO A 66 -28.34 38.84 1.44
N ASN A 67 -27.97 37.58 1.63
CA ASN A 67 -26.80 37.25 2.44
C ASN A 67 -25.53 37.86 1.85
N TYR A 68 -24.66 38.36 2.73
CA TYR A 68 -23.33 38.84 2.36
C TYR A 68 -22.59 37.76 1.56
N GLN A 69 -22.12 38.12 0.36
CA GLN A 69 -21.40 37.20 -0.50
C GLN A 69 -19.96 37.04 0.01
N PHE A 70 -19.73 36.00 0.82
CA PHE A 70 -18.39 35.63 1.22
C PHE A 70 -17.51 35.28 0.02
N LYS A 71 -16.24 35.68 0.08
CA LYS A 71 -15.22 35.31 -0.90
C LYS A 71 -15.01 33.79 -0.87
N ARG A 72 -15.29 33.10 -1.97
CA ARG A 72 -15.19 31.64 -2.08
C ARG A 72 -13.77 31.23 -2.42
N GLU A 73 -12.88 31.27 -1.44
CA GLU A 73 -11.51 30.76 -1.54
C GLU A 73 -11.36 29.46 -0.77
N SER A 74 -10.61 28.53 -1.36
CA SER A 74 -10.39 27.19 -0.82
C SER A 74 -9.19 27.21 0.13
N TYR A 75 -9.43 26.98 1.42
CA TYR A 75 -8.39 26.89 2.45
C TYR A 75 -8.40 25.47 3.04
N TRP A 76 -7.73 24.54 2.36
CA TRP A 76 -7.55 23.16 2.83
C TRP A 76 -6.06 22.84 2.98
N ILE A 77 -5.74 22.01 3.97
CA ILE A 77 -4.41 21.41 4.13
C ILE A 77 -4.40 20.14 3.26
N THR A 78 -4.01 20.26 1.99
CA THR A 78 -3.93 19.12 1.06
C THR A 78 -2.47 18.81 0.71
N GLU A 79 -1.87 17.85 1.40
CA GLU A 79 -0.88 16.99 0.74
C GLU A 79 -1.65 15.84 0.10
N ASN A 80 -2.06 16.04 -1.15
CA ASN A 80 -2.63 14.97 -1.98
C ASN A 80 -1.50 14.03 -2.42
N SER A 81 -0.89 13.29 -1.49
CA SER A 81 -0.27 12.03 -1.87
C SER A 81 -1.40 11.08 -2.23
N SER A 82 -1.35 10.43 -3.41
CA SER A 82 -2.26 9.35 -3.72
C SER A 82 -2.18 8.32 -2.58
N THR A 83 -3.24 8.22 -1.79
CA THR A 83 -3.29 7.25 -0.70
C THR A 83 -3.48 5.88 -1.33
N ILE A 84 -2.37 5.25 -1.73
CA ILE A 84 -2.40 3.84 -2.10
C ILE A 84 -2.76 3.08 -0.84
N ASP A 85 -3.95 2.49 -0.85
CA ASP A 85 -4.47 1.62 0.20
C ASP A 85 -4.95 0.34 -0.47
N HIS A 86 -4.22 -0.75 -0.22
CA HIS A 86 -4.47 -2.03 -0.85
C HIS A 86 -4.83 -3.05 0.22
N TRP A 87 -5.92 -3.78 0.03
CA TRP A 87 -6.49 -4.72 1.02
C TRP A 87 -5.44 -5.63 1.71
N LEU A 88 -4.48 -6.14 0.94
CA LEU A 88 -3.43 -7.05 1.45
C LEU A 88 -2.23 -6.35 2.11
N ILE A 89 -1.73 -5.28 1.50
CA ILE A 89 -0.44 -4.66 1.88
C ILE A 89 -0.63 -3.36 2.67
N GLY A 90 -1.86 -2.88 2.77
CA GLY A 90 -2.26 -1.68 3.49
C GLY A 90 -1.83 -0.41 2.79
N ARG A 91 -1.51 0.60 3.60
CA ARG A 91 -1.24 1.96 3.16
C ARG A 91 0.23 2.13 2.79
N LEU A 92 0.49 2.84 1.71
CA LEU A 92 1.82 3.35 1.38
C LEU A 92 2.20 4.48 2.36
N MET A 93 3.20 4.22 3.20
CA MET A 93 3.65 5.15 4.25
C MET A 93 4.91 5.93 3.84
N LYS A 94 5.68 5.40 2.89
CA LYS A 94 6.90 6.02 2.40
C LYS A 94 7.11 5.63 0.94
N GLU A 95 7.34 6.61 0.08
CA GLU A 95 7.69 6.41 -1.32
C GLU A 95 8.88 7.31 -1.69
N GLU A 96 10.05 6.71 -1.82
CA GLU A 96 11.28 7.31 -2.34
C GLU A 96 11.69 6.58 -3.63
N GLU A 97 12.66 7.14 -4.37
CA GLU A 97 13.12 6.60 -5.66
C GLU A 97 13.60 5.14 -5.59
N ASP A 98 14.24 4.75 -4.48
CA ASP A 98 14.79 3.41 -4.28
C ASP A 98 14.17 2.65 -3.11
N GLU A 99 13.24 3.25 -2.37
CA GLU A 99 12.66 2.63 -1.18
C GLU A 99 11.17 2.93 -1.04
N CYS A 100 10.38 1.88 -0.80
CA CYS A 100 8.98 2.05 -0.40
C CYS A 100 8.64 1.23 0.84
N ILE A 101 7.69 1.75 1.63
CA ILE A 101 7.22 1.11 2.85
C ILE A 101 5.70 1.10 2.85
N PHE A 102 5.13 -0.09 2.94
CA PHE A 102 3.73 -0.31 3.20
C PHE A 102 3.50 -0.79 4.63
N ILE A 103 2.38 -0.38 5.22
CA ILE A 103 1.96 -0.81 6.55
C ILE A 103 0.48 -1.22 6.50
N ASN A 104 0.19 -2.43 6.98
CA ASN A 104 -1.17 -2.94 7.14
C ASN A 104 -1.39 -3.46 8.56
N GLN A 105 -2.57 -3.22 9.12
CA GLN A 105 -3.00 -3.91 10.33
C GLN A 105 -3.92 -5.07 9.95
N ILE A 106 -3.46 -6.28 10.22
CA ILE A 106 -4.22 -7.48 9.89
C ILE A 106 -5.16 -7.87 11.04
N SER A 107 -6.43 -8.05 10.71
CA SER A 107 -7.48 -8.51 11.62
C SER A 107 -8.41 -9.47 10.89
N LYS A 108 -9.20 -10.26 11.61
CA LYS A 108 -10.28 -11.05 11.01
C LYS A 108 -11.31 -10.18 10.30
N MET A 109 -11.54 -8.96 10.78
CA MET A 109 -12.49 -8.03 10.19
C MET A 109 -12.04 -7.53 8.81
N THR A 110 -10.75 -7.23 8.67
CA THR A 110 -10.19 -6.66 7.43
C THR A 110 -9.58 -7.71 6.50
N ASN A 111 -9.08 -8.81 7.06
CA ASN A 111 -8.25 -9.80 6.41
C ASN A 111 -8.58 -11.23 6.87
N ALA A 112 -9.87 -11.59 6.93
CA ALA A 112 -10.32 -12.94 7.29
C ALA A 112 -9.59 -14.04 6.50
N GLU A 113 -9.36 -13.78 5.21
CA GLU A 113 -8.63 -14.68 4.30
C GLU A 113 -7.19 -14.98 4.76
N LEU A 114 -6.47 -13.98 5.29
CA LEU A 114 -5.10 -14.17 5.80
C LEU A 114 -5.03 -15.03 7.05
N MET A 115 -6.12 -15.05 7.82
CA MET A 115 -6.19 -15.73 9.12
C MET A 115 -6.80 -17.14 9.03
N ALA A 116 -7.11 -17.60 7.82
CA ALA A 116 -7.67 -18.92 7.54
C ALA A 116 -6.61 -20.04 7.40
N PHE A 117 -5.32 -19.72 7.60
CA PHE A 117 -4.22 -20.68 7.54
C PHE A 117 -3.56 -20.87 8.91
N LYS A 118 -3.38 -22.12 9.32
CA LYS A 118 -2.67 -22.47 10.56
C LYS A 118 -1.61 -23.54 10.29
N TYR A 119 -0.50 -23.42 10.99
CA TYR A 119 0.51 -24.46 11.08
C TYR A 119 0.73 -24.83 12.55
N ASP A 120 0.61 -26.11 12.87
CA ASP A 120 0.70 -26.67 14.23
C ASP A 120 -0.27 -25.96 15.21
N GLY A 121 -1.50 -25.75 14.76
CA GLY A 121 -2.57 -25.07 15.52
C GLY A 121 -2.44 -23.56 15.65
N GLN A 122 -1.35 -22.96 15.16
CA GLN A 122 -1.08 -21.53 15.29
C GLN A 122 -1.24 -20.79 13.95
N MET A 123 -1.83 -19.60 13.99
CA MET A 123 -2.00 -18.79 12.78
C MET A 123 -0.65 -18.37 12.19
N ARG A 124 -0.54 -18.48 10.86
CA ARG A 124 0.65 -18.11 10.09
C ARG A 124 0.22 -17.36 8.82
N LEU A 125 1.15 -16.61 8.21
CA LEU A 125 0.97 -16.19 6.83
C LEU A 125 1.36 -17.34 5.91
N SER A 126 0.45 -17.71 5.00
CA SER A 126 0.74 -18.71 3.96
C SER A 126 1.81 -18.21 2.99
N PHE A 127 2.53 -19.15 2.36
CA PHE A 127 3.63 -18.79 1.46
C PHE A 127 3.12 -18.01 0.24
N GLY A 128 1.99 -18.43 -0.33
CA GLY A 128 1.34 -17.74 -1.44
C GLY A 128 1.00 -16.29 -1.11
N PHE A 129 0.50 -16.00 0.10
CA PHE A 129 0.22 -14.61 0.50
C PHE A 129 1.47 -13.76 0.63
N CYS A 130 2.57 -14.30 1.17
CA CYS A 130 3.82 -13.57 1.22
C CYS A 130 4.30 -13.20 -0.20
N CYS A 131 4.22 -14.13 -1.16
CA CYS A 131 4.54 -13.84 -2.56
C CYS A 131 3.61 -12.77 -3.15
N GLU A 132 2.29 -12.88 -2.97
CA GLU A 132 1.30 -11.90 -3.46
C GLU A 132 1.55 -10.51 -2.90
N ALA A 133 1.75 -10.40 -1.58
CA ALA A 133 2.03 -9.14 -0.91
C ALA A 133 3.26 -8.45 -1.53
N ILE A 134 4.30 -9.23 -1.83
CA ILE A 134 5.50 -8.70 -2.47
C ILE A 134 5.23 -8.25 -3.91
N ILE A 135 4.50 -9.03 -4.71
CA ILE A 135 4.16 -8.67 -6.10
C ILE A 135 3.34 -7.38 -6.14
N GLN A 136 2.28 -7.30 -5.33
CA GLN A 136 1.38 -6.15 -5.30
C GLN A 136 2.12 -4.88 -4.87
N ALA A 137 3.00 -5.00 -3.87
CA ALA A 137 3.81 -3.88 -3.42
C ALA A 137 4.78 -3.38 -4.52
N LEU A 138 5.38 -4.28 -5.30
CA LEU A 138 6.21 -3.91 -6.47
C LEU A 138 5.38 -3.25 -7.57
N GLN A 139 4.22 -3.81 -7.89
CA GLN A 139 3.33 -3.29 -8.94
C GLN A 139 2.84 -1.87 -8.63
N LEU A 140 2.42 -1.63 -7.40
CA LEU A 140 1.87 -0.35 -6.96
C LEU A 140 2.92 0.76 -6.78
N THR A 141 4.23 0.45 -6.84
CA THR A 141 5.30 1.44 -6.64
C THR A 141 6.23 1.54 -7.83
N PHE A 142 7.05 0.53 -8.08
CA PHE A 142 8.11 0.58 -9.07
C PHE A 142 7.65 0.25 -10.50
N LEU A 143 6.43 -0.25 -10.69
CA LEU A 143 5.90 -0.65 -11.99
C LEU A 143 4.63 0.13 -12.39
N LYS A 144 4.38 1.30 -11.76
CA LYS A 144 3.19 2.15 -12.00
C LYS A 144 2.95 2.47 -13.49
N ASP A 145 4.03 2.73 -14.23
CA ASP A 145 3.97 3.20 -15.63
C ASP A 145 4.01 2.08 -16.66
N ILE A 146 4.12 0.82 -16.23
CA ILE A 146 4.30 -0.30 -17.15
C ILE A 146 2.94 -0.92 -17.47
N THR A 147 2.38 -0.52 -18.61
CA THR A 147 1.12 -1.05 -19.15
C THR A 147 1.24 -2.47 -19.72
N ASP A 148 2.46 -3.00 -19.84
CA ASP A 148 2.72 -4.35 -20.37
C ASP A 148 2.43 -5.44 -19.32
N GLN A 149 1.37 -6.20 -19.59
CA GLN A 149 0.69 -7.10 -18.66
C GLN A 149 1.46 -8.40 -18.32
N SER A 150 2.62 -8.67 -18.94
CA SER A 150 3.30 -9.97 -18.86
C SER A 150 4.71 -9.88 -18.29
N HIS A 151 4.85 -9.37 -17.07
CA HIS A 151 6.10 -9.50 -16.34
C HIS A 151 6.26 -10.91 -15.77
N CYS A 152 7.41 -11.52 -16.03
CA CYS A 152 7.84 -12.69 -15.28
C CYS A 152 8.63 -12.22 -14.06
N TYR A 153 8.17 -12.60 -12.88
CA TYR A 153 8.90 -12.33 -11.66
C TYR A 153 9.78 -13.52 -11.35
N SER A 154 11.09 -13.30 -11.27
CA SER A 154 12.04 -14.30 -10.82
C SER A 154 12.45 -13.99 -9.40
N PHE A 155 11.86 -14.72 -8.46
CA PHE A 155 12.17 -14.60 -7.05
C PHE A 155 13.39 -15.47 -6.76
N LYS A 156 14.39 -14.89 -6.09
CA LYS A 156 15.61 -15.56 -5.67
C LYS A 156 15.80 -15.50 -4.17
N ASN A 157 16.23 -16.62 -3.60
CA ASN A 157 16.53 -16.76 -2.18
C ASN A 157 15.36 -16.33 -1.28
N ILE A 158 14.13 -16.75 -1.61
CA ILE A 158 12.97 -16.46 -0.78
C ILE A 158 13.16 -17.18 0.54
N THR A 159 13.10 -16.41 1.62
CA THR A 159 13.25 -16.85 2.98
C THR A 159 11.93 -16.75 3.70
N MET A 160 11.46 -17.84 4.29
CA MET A 160 10.38 -17.83 5.28
C MET A 160 10.94 -18.11 6.67
N MET A 161 10.45 -17.38 7.66
CA MET A 161 10.87 -17.51 9.06
C MET A 161 9.65 -17.75 9.96
N LYS A 162 9.89 -18.43 11.08
CA LYS A 162 8.86 -18.71 12.09
C LYS A 162 8.35 -17.40 12.72
N TYR A 163 7.15 -17.01 12.34
CA TYR A 163 6.40 -15.93 13.00
C TYR A 163 4.96 -16.35 13.31
N HIS A 164 4.50 -16.10 14.53
CA HIS A 164 3.14 -16.43 14.98
C HIS A 164 2.27 -15.19 14.82
N VAL A 165 1.38 -15.23 13.84
CA VAL A 165 0.50 -14.10 13.55
C VAL A 165 -0.56 -13.99 14.63
N GLN A 166 -0.74 -12.79 15.18
CA GLN A 166 -1.81 -12.49 16.14
C GLN A 166 -2.86 -11.58 15.52
N GLU A 167 -4.02 -11.53 16.18
CA GLU A 167 -5.07 -10.56 15.85
C GLU A 167 -4.53 -9.14 16.04
N ASN A 168 -4.79 -8.25 15.07
CA ASN A 168 -4.37 -6.84 15.07
C ASN A 168 -2.86 -6.60 14.96
N ASP A 169 -2.10 -7.60 14.49
CA ASP A 169 -0.68 -7.46 14.18
C ASP A 169 -0.46 -6.42 13.06
N TRP A 170 0.61 -5.64 13.23
CA TRP A 170 1.05 -4.68 12.21
C TRP A 170 2.10 -5.31 11.32
N ILE A 171 1.74 -5.50 10.06
CA ILE A 171 2.64 -5.98 9.03
C ILE A 171 3.23 -4.79 8.30
N LYS A 172 4.55 -4.83 8.12
CA LYS A 172 5.31 -3.85 7.36
C LYS A 172 6.04 -4.52 6.21
N ILE A 173 5.81 -4.02 5.00
CA ILE A 173 6.54 -4.42 3.80
C ILE A 173 7.50 -3.30 3.46
N ARG A 174 8.80 -3.62 3.40
CA ARG A 174 9.84 -2.71 2.96
C ARG A 174 10.43 -3.27 1.68
N ILE A 175 10.43 -2.46 0.62
CA ILE A 175 11.09 -2.78 -0.64
C ILE A 175 12.25 -1.81 -0.82
N LYS A 176 13.41 -2.32 -1.18
CA LYS A 176 14.60 -1.56 -1.57
C LYS A 176 15.02 -1.95 -2.97
N LYS A 177 15.07 -1.00 -3.88
CA LYS A 177 15.72 -1.15 -5.18
C LYS A 177 17.23 -1.02 -4.99
N TYR A 178 17.99 -1.93 -5.60
CA TYR A 178 19.46 -1.93 -5.51
C TYR A 178 20.15 -2.05 -6.87
N GLY A 179 19.36 -2.06 -7.95
CA GLY A 179 19.85 -2.09 -9.31
C GLY A 179 18.69 -2.13 -10.30
N ASP A 180 19.01 -2.14 -11.59
CA ASP A 180 17.98 -2.20 -12.62
C ASP A 180 17.16 -3.49 -12.49
N LYS A 181 15.84 -3.31 -12.34
CA LYS A 181 14.85 -4.39 -12.13
C LYS A 181 15.20 -5.37 -11.00
N LYS A 182 15.96 -4.92 -9.99
CA LYS A 182 16.39 -5.74 -8.85
C LYS A 182 15.97 -5.12 -7.52
N TYR A 183 15.27 -5.91 -6.73
CA TYR A 183 14.60 -5.47 -5.51
C TYR A 183 14.89 -6.43 -4.36
N HIS A 184 15.07 -5.87 -3.18
CA HIS A 184 15.15 -6.60 -1.93
C HIS A 184 13.93 -6.28 -1.10
N ILE A 185 13.16 -7.30 -0.71
CA ILE A 185 11.88 -7.13 -0.03
C ILE A 185 11.90 -7.85 1.30
N GLN A 186 11.42 -7.16 2.33
CA GLN A 186 11.27 -7.67 3.67
C GLN A 186 9.84 -7.44 4.16
N LEU A 187 9.19 -8.54 4.52
CA LEU A 187 7.92 -8.58 5.23
C LEU A 187 8.22 -8.80 6.71
N THR A 188 7.86 -7.83 7.53
CA THR A 188 8.17 -7.81 8.97
C THR A 188 6.91 -7.59 9.79
N CYS A 189 6.91 -8.14 11.00
CA CYS A 189 5.99 -7.73 12.05
C CYS A 189 6.80 -7.42 13.30
N ALA A 190 6.62 -6.22 13.84
CA ALA A 190 7.52 -5.63 14.84
C ALA A 190 9.00 -5.74 14.40
N SER A 191 9.85 -6.41 15.19
CA SER A 191 11.27 -6.68 14.88
C SER A 191 11.52 -8.01 14.17
N SER A 192 10.48 -8.82 13.97
CA SER A 192 10.61 -10.16 13.40
C SER A 192 10.41 -10.13 11.89
N ILE A 193 11.33 -10.75 11.15
CA ILE A 193 11.18 -10.98 9.71
C ILE A 193 10.27 -12.20 9.54
N ILE A 194 9.21 -12.05 8.74
CA ILE A 194 8.32 -13.16 8.35
C ILE A 194 8.80 -13.75 7.03
N CYS A 195 9.03 -12.88 6.04
CA CYS A 195 9.49 -13.26 4.71
C CYS A 195 10.53 -12.26 4.20
N GLU A 196 11.55 -12.74 3.52
CA GLU A 196 12.56 -11.91 2.86
C GLU A 196 12.89 -12.50 1.49
N ALA A 197 13.00 -11.67 0.45
CA ALA A 197 13.29 -12.16 -0.89
C ALA A 197 14.12 -11.15 -1.69
N ASN A 198 14.96 -11.66 -2.59
CA ASN A 198 15.57 -10.85 -3.64
C ASN A 198 14.83 -11.13 -4.94
N ILE A 199 14.27 -10.11 -5.56
CA ILE A 199 13.48 -10.26 -6.78
C ILE A 199 14.24 -9.63 -7.93
N LYS A 200 14.32 -10.38 -9.03
CA LYS A 200 14.74 -9.88 -10.32
C LYS A 200 13.54 -9.91 -11.26
N LEU A 201 13.15 -8.74 -11.76
CA LEU A 201 12.18 -8.63 -12.82
C LEU A 201 12.86 -8.96 -14.16
N ILE A 202 12.32 -9.97 -14.84
CA ILE A 202 12.78 -10.36 -16.17
C ILE A 202 11.71 -9.92 -17.15
N ALA A 203 12.06 -9.00 -18.06
CA ALA A 203 11.21 -8.74 -19.22
C ALA A 203 11.30 -9.99 -20.10
N SER A 204 10.20 -10.72 -20.27
CA SER A 204 10.29 -12.02 -20.94
C SER A 204 9.17 -12.27 -21.92
N THR A 205 9.55 -12.28 -23.19
CA THR A 205 9.15 -13.29 -24.17
C THR A 205 9.72 -14.64 -23.71
N ILE A 206 9.11 -15.31 -22.74
CA ILE A 206 9.34 -16.76 -22.61
C ILE A 206 8.57 -17.40 -23.74
N THR A 207 9.26 -18.10 -24.63
CA THR A 207 8.61 -19.02 -25.57
C THR A 207 7.94 -20.07 -24.73
N MET A 208 6.63 -19.93 -24.57
CA MET A 208 5.79 -20.86 -23.82
C MET A 208 6.08 -22.26 -24.33
N GLN A 209 6.73 -23.09 -23.50
CA GLN A 209 6.78 -24.51 -23.78
C GLN A 209 5.38 -25.03 -23.50
N THR A 210 4.57 -25.12 -24.55
CA THR A 210 3.32 -25.89 -24.55
C THR A 210 3.69 -27.33 -24.26
N THR A 211 3.74 -27.68 -22.98
CA THR A 211 3.76 -29.07 -22.58
C THR A 211 2.44 -29.66 -23.04
N ASN A 212 2.50 -30.60 -24.00
CA ASN A 212 1.37 -31.38 -24.51
C ASN A 212 0.80 -32.29 -23.41
N ILE A 213 0.32 -31.72 -22.32
CA ILE A 213 -0.38 -32.44 -21.26
C ILE A 213 -1.85 -32.50 -21.69
N ARG A 214 -2.15 -33.42 -22.62
CA ARG A 214 -3.53 -33.64 -23.08
C ARG A 214 -4.36 -34.19 -21.93
N GLN A 215 -5.34 -33.40 -21.50
CA GLN A 215 -6.41 -33.83 -20.60
C GLN A 215 -7.22 -34.96 -21.25
N LYS A 216 -7.02 -36.18 -20.78
CA LYS A 216 -7.91 -37.33 -21.00
C LYS A 216 -7.69 -38.39 -19.94
N GLU A 217 -7.53 -37.96 -18.69
CA GLU A 217 -7.52 -38.87 -17.54
C GLU A 217 -8.83 -38.73 -16.76
N ASN A 218 -9.35 -39.86 -16.26
CA ASN A 218 -10.49 -39.85 -15.35
C ASN A 218 -10.03 -39.32 -13.99
N PHE A 219 -10.67 -38.25 -13.53
CA PHE A 219 -10.39 -37.65 -12.23
C PHE A 219 -11.29 -38.25 -11.15
N ILE A 220 -10.70 -38.49 -9.98
CA ILE A 220 -11.38 -39.04 -8.81
C ILE A 220 -11.38 -37.97 -7.72
N THR A 221 -12.51 -37.81 -7.04
CA THR A 221 -12.64 -36.89 -5.90
C THR A 221 -11.73 -37.33 -4.76
N LYS A 222 -10.95 -36.39 -4.22
CA LYS A 222 -10.02 -36.59 -3.12
C LYS A 222 -10.56 -35.96 -1.83
N THR A 223 -11.53 -36.64 -1.23
CA THR A 223 -12.21 -36.18 0.00
C THR A 223 -11.25 -36.07 1.20
N ASN A 224 -10.26 -36.95 1.29
CA ASN A 224 -9.28 -37.00 2.39
C ASN A 224 -8.04 -36.11 2.17
N PHE A 225 -8.01 -35.28 1.11
CA PHE A 225 -6.82 -34.49 0.76
C PHE A 225 -6.39 -33.57 1.91
N TYR A 226 -7.33 -32.80 2.47
CA TYR A 226 -7.04 -31.88 3.57
C TYR A 226 -6.87 -32.59 4.92
N GLU A 227 -7.49 -33.75 5.11
CA GLU A 227 -7.25 -34.58 6.30
C GLU A 227 -5.77 -35.00 6.35
N ILE A 228 -5.22 -35.45 5.21
CA ILE A 228 -3.80 -35.80 5.09
C ILE A 228 -2.89 -34.59 5.33
N LEU A 229 -3.30 -33.37 4.96
CA LEU A 229 -2.54 -32.15 5.25
C LEU A 229 -2.61 -31.76 6.74
N ASN A 230 -3.77 -31.94 7.37
CA ASN A 230 -3.98 -31.71 8.79
C ASN A 230 -3.07 -32.63 9.63
N ASP A 231 -2.92 -33.90 9.23
CA ASP A 231 -2.00 -34.86 9.87
C ASP A 231 -0.53 -34.41 9.80
N LYS A 232 -0.19 -33.57 8.82
CA LYS A 232 1.15 -32.95 8.67
C LYS A 232 1.26 -31.60 9.38
N GLY A 233 0.24 -31.23 10.16
CA GLY A 233 0.16 -29.99 10.93
C GLY A 233 -0.22 -28.77 10.10
N ILE A 234 -0.63 -28.92 8.84
CA ILE A 234 -1.13 -27.79 8.03
C ILE A 234 -2.65 -27.81 7.99
N PHE A 235 -3.27 -26.71 8.44
CA PHE A 235 -4.71 -26.54 8.42
C PHE A 235 -5.09 -25.40 7.48
N TYR A 236 -5.77 -25.76 6.40
CA TYR A 236 -6.35 -24.83 5.43
C TYR A 236 -7.86 -24.74 5.64
N GLU A 237 -8.37 -23.52 5.77
CA GLU A 237 -9.82 -23.26 5.89
C GLU A 237 -10.33 -22.41 4.70
N GLY A 238 -11.60 -22.60 4.36
CA GLY A 238 -12.33 -21.75 3.41
C GLY A 238 -11.63 -21.58 2.05
N ILE A 239 -11.15 -20.36 1.79
CA ILE A 239 -10.59 -19.94 0.50
C ILE A 239 -9.37 -20.74 0.04
N TYR A 240 -8.68 -21.42 0.95
CA TYR A 240 -7.51 -22.21 0.65
C TYR A 240 -7.82 -23.61 0.15
N GLN A 241 -9.02 -24.13 0.38
CA GLN A 241 -9.39 -25.48 -0.01
C GLN A 241 -9.79 -25.55 -1.50
N THR A 242 -8.81 -25.42 -2.40
CA THR A 242 -9.01 -25.36 -3.86
C THR A 242 -9.00 -26.71 -4.55
N ILE A 243 -8.28 -27.69 -4.00
CA ILE A 243 -8.09 -29.03 -4.57
C ILE A 243 -9.30 -29.91 -4.26
N ILE A 244 -9.90 -30.47 -5.30
CA ILE A 244 -11.11 -31.30 -5.21
C ILE A 244 -10.86 -32.69 -5.78
N ASN A 245 -10.21 -32.77 -6.94
CA ASN A 245 -10.01 -34.02 -7.66
C ASN A 245 -8.52 -34.26 -7.96
N ALA A 246 -8.15 -35.52 -8.16
CA ALA A 246 -6.85 -35.92 -8.67
C ALA A 246 -6.98 -37.09 -9.65
N SER A 247 -5.97 -37.28 -10.50
CA SER A 247 -5.87 -38.47 -11.34
C SER A 247 -5.70 -39.73 -10.48
N ALA A 248 -6.04 -40.89 -11.03
CA ALA A 248 -5.94 -42.17 -10.31
C ALA A 248 -4.51 -42.49 -9.81
N ASN A 249 -3.50 -42.03 -10.55
CA ASN A 249 -2.08 -42.16 -10.20
C ASN A 249 -1.55 -40.99 -9.33
N GLU A 250 -2.42 -40.05 -8.95
CA GLU A 250 -2.11 -38.83 -8.19
C GLU A 250 -1.01 -37.95 -8.81
N ARG A 251 -0.78 -38.07 -10.12
CA ARG A 251 0.18 -37.21 -10.85
C ARG A 251 -0.40 -35.85 -11.21
N ILE A 252 -1.71 -35.74 -11.37
CA ILE A 252 -2.40 -34.50 -11.73
C ILE A 252 -3.45 -34.21 -10.68
N PHE A 253 -3.40 -33.02 -10.09
CA PHE A 253 -4.42 -32.50 -9.18
C PHE A 253 -5.21 -31.40 -9.89
N VAL A 254 -6.51 -31.32 -9.62
CA VAL A 254 -7.39 -30.30 -10.19
C VAL A 254 -7.81 -29.35 -9.08
N ALA A 255 -7.45 -28.09 -9.24
CA ALA A 255 -7.79 -27.00 -8.35
C ALA A 255 -8.77 -26.04 -9.03
N LYS A 256 -9.81 -25.64 -8.30
CA LYS A 256 -10.81 -24.66 -8.76
C LYS A 256 -10.68 -23.34 -8.01
N CYS A 257 -11.26 -22.28 -8.58
CA CYS A 257 -11.34 -20.94 -8.00
C CYS A 257 -9.96 -20.29 -7.80
N CYS A 258 -9.09 -20.40 -8.81
CA CYS A 258 -7.71 -19.87 -8.78
C CYS A 258 -7.60 -18.47 -9.41
N TYR A 259 -8.45 -17.53 -8.96
CA TYR A 259 -8.54 -16.17 -9.51
C TYR A 259 -7.49 -15.17 -8.99
N ARG A 260 -6.56 -15.62 -8.11
CA ARG A 260 -5.42 -14.82 -7.64
C ARG A 260 -4.15 -15.68 -7.62
N ILE A 261 -3.00 -15.06 -7.84
CA ILE A 261 -1.69 -15.73 -7.90
C ILE A 261 -1.39 -16.45 -6.59
N PHE A 262 -1.72 -15.83 -5.45
CA PHE A 262 -1.54 -16.47 -4.14
C PHE A 262 -2.19 -17.85 -4.06
N ARG A 263 -3.38 -18.04 -4.64
CA ARG A 263 -4.08 -19.34 -4.62
C ARG A 263 -3.36 -20.37 -5.47
N ILE A 264 -2.80 -19.96 -6.61
CA ILE A 264 -2.04 -20.84 -7.49
C ILE A 264 -0.77 -21.32 -6.78
N ILE A 265 -0.02 -20.38 -6.21
CA ILE A 265 1.19 -20.69 -5.46
C ILE A 265 0.87 -21.59 -4.26
N GLU A 266 -0.19 -21.27 -3.51
CA GLU A 266 -0.55 -22.06 -2.34
C GLU A 266 -1.05 -23.46 -2.71
N THR A 267 -1.78 -23.60 -3.81
CA THR A 267 -2.19 -24.91 -4.35
C THR A 267 -0.96 -25.77 -4.68
N ILE A 268 0.09 -25.16 -5.24
CA ILE A 268 1.34 -25.87 -5.52
C ILE A 268 2.02 -26.32 -4.21
N ILE A 269 2.06 -25.47 -3.19
CA ILE A 269 2.57 -25.82 -1.86
C ILE A 269 1.76 -26.95 -1.22
N GLN A 270 0.43 -26.91 -1.33
CA GLN A 270 -0.47 -27.97 -0.86
C GLN A 270 -0.14 -29.31 -1.50
N VAL A 271 -0.02 -29.35 -2.83
CA VAL A 271 0.33 -30.57 -3.57
C VAL A 271 1.74 -31.05 -3.22
N ALA A 272 2.71 -30.13 -3.08
CA ALA A 272 4.07 -30.46 -2.68
C ALA A 272 4.11 -31.12 -1.29
N CYS A 273 3.37 -30.56 -0.33
CA CYS A 273 3.24 -31.09 1.01
C CYS A 273 2.51 -32.42 1.02
N TYR A 274 1.42 -32.56 0.26
CA TYR A 274 0.66 -33.81 0.13
C TYR A 274 1.55 -34.95 -0.38
N ARG A 275 2.32 -34.71 -1.46
CA ARG A 275 3.23 -35.69 -2.08
C ARG A 275 4.55 -35.90 -1.33
N ASN A 276 4.75 -35.28 -0.15
CA ASN A 276 6.00 -35.31 0.62
C ASN A 276 7.23 -34.82 -0.16
N ILE A 277 7.02 -33.96 -1.16
CA ILE A 277 8.12 -33.30 -1.88
C ILE A 277 8.70 -32.18 -1.02
N LEU A 278 7.82 -31.51 -0.27
CA LEU A 278 8.15 -30.42 0.65
C LEU A 278 7.61 -30.76 2.05
N ASN A 279 8.44 -30.61 3.07
CA ASN A 279 7.98 -30.77 4.44
C ASN A 279 7.45 -29.42 4.97
N PRO A 280 6.25 -29.35 5.56
CA PRO A 280 5.71 -28.12 6.14
C PRO A 280 6.65 -27.42 7.13
N SER A 281 7.39 -28.21 7.91
CA SER A 281 8.35 -27.69 8.89
C SER A 281 9.57 -27.01 8.24
N GLU A 282 9.84 -27.27 6.97
CA GLU A 282 10.88 -26.56 6.23
C GLU A 282 10.44 -25.16 5.84
N ILE A 283 9.14 -24.92 5.64
CA ILE A 283 8.57 -23.61 5.29
C ILE A 283 8.24 -22.80 6.55
N TYR A 284 7.55 -23.42 7.50
CA TYR A 284 6.92 -22.76 8.65
C TYR A 284 7.56 -23.11 9.99
N GLY A 285 8.53 -24.02 10.00
CA GLY A 285 9.27 -24.40 11.19
C GLY A 285 10.43 -23.45 11.49
N GLU A 286 11.36 -23.91 12.32
CA GLU A 286 12.46 -23.07 12.82
C GLU A 286 13.61 -22.90 11.82
N LYS A 287 13.71 -23.80 10.85
CA LYS A 287 14.74 -23.73 9.82
C LYS A 287 14.36 -22.68 8.81
N LYS A 288 15.35 -21.88 8.41
CA LYS A 288 15.24 -20.95 7.30
C LYS A 288 14.89 -21.72 6.03
N PHE A 289 13.67 -21.55 5.54
CA PHE A 289 13.28 -22.05 4.22
C PHE A 289 13.99 -21.23 3.15
N VAL A 290 14.51 -21.86 2.10
CA VAL A 290 15.07 -21.11 0.96
C VAL A 290 14.55 -21.71 -0.35
N ILE A 291 13.85 -20.90 -1.14
CA ILE A 291 13.60 -21.21 -2.56
C ILE A 291 14.56 -20.38 -3.39
N GLU A 292 15.43 -21.07 -4.15
CA GLU A 292 16.47 -20.42 -4.96
C GLU A 292 15.91 -19.71 -6.19
N ASN A 293 14.94 -20.30 -6.89
CA ASN A 293 14.26 -19.68 -8.02
C ASN A 293 12.77 -20.03 -7.99
N LEU A 294 11.92 -19.01 -8.04
CA LEU A 294 10.48 -19.13 -8.24
C LEU A 294 10.10 -18.15 -9.35
N ASP A 295 9.73 -18.69 -10.50
CA ASP A 295 9.34 -17.92 -11.68
C ASP A 295 7.83 -18.03 -11.86
N PHE A 296 7.15 -16.90 -12.08
CA PHE A 296 5.72 -16.92 -12.37
C PHE A 296 5.27 -15.78 -13.27
N HIS A 297 4.19 -16.06 -13.99
CA HIS A 297 3.49 -15.14 -14.86
C HIS A 297 2.14 -14.76 -14.24
N THR A 298 1.77 -13.49 -14.39
CA THR A 298 0.44 -12.96 -14.06
C THR A 298 -0.62 -13.48 -15.04
N PHE A 299 -1.04 -14.74 -14.91
CA PHE A 299 -2.23 -15.26 -15.58
C PHE A 299 -3.25 -15.75 -14.53
N LEU A 300 -4.54 -15.48 -14.79
CA LEU A 300 -5.64 -15.83 -13.88
C LEU A 300 -6.57 -16.81 -14.60
N PHE A 301 -6.78 -17.99 -14.01
CA PHE A 301 -7.62 -19.03 -14.58
C PHE A 301 -8.61 -19.57 -13.56
N GLU A 302 -9.81 -19.91 -14.03
CA GLU A 302 -10.88 -20.44 -13.16
C GLU A 302 -10.54 -21.82 -12.60
N SER A 303 -9.93 -22.68 -13.42
CA SER A 303 -9.46 -24.02 -13.08
C SER A 303 -8.01 -24.21 -13.49
N ILE A 304 -7.24 -24.85 -12.62
CA ILE A 304 -5.81 -25.12 -12.81
C ILE A 304 -5.52 -26.59 -12.53
N TYR A 305 -4.63 -27.15 -13.33
CA TYR A 305 -4.13 -28.50 -13.20
C TYR A 305 -2.70 -28.44 -12.66
N VAL A 306 -2.43 -29.17 -11.58
CA VAL A 306 -1.10 -29.25 -10.97
C VAL A 306 -0.53 -30.62 -11.27
N TRP A 307 0.43 -30.65 -12.18
CA TRP A 307 1.16 -31.86 -12.55
C TRP A 307 2.44 -32.01 -11.73
N VAL A 308 2.65 -33.22 -11.24
CA VAL A 308 3.76 -33.61 -10.39
C VAL A 308 4.52 -34.76 -11.05
N GLU A 309 5.77 -34.51 -11.41
CA GLU A 309 6.69 -35.55 -11.86
C GLU A 309 8.05 -35.40 -11.19
N ASN A 310 8.51 -36.50 -10.59
CA ASN A 310 9.72 -36.54 -9.76
C ASN A 310 9.67 -35.54 -8.59
N ARG A 311 10.28 -34.37 -8.75
CA ARG A 311 10.29 -33.24 -7.80
C ARG A 311 9.92 -31.90 -8.45
N LYS A 312 9.48 -31.93 -9.71
CA LYS A 312 9.04 -30.74 -10.44
C LYS A 312 7.52 -30.66 -10.34
N ILE A 313 7.03 -29.47 -9.98
CA ILE A 313 5.61 -29.19 -9.93
C ILE A 313 5.31 -28.11 -10.96
N VAL A 314 4.36 -28.39 -11.85
CA VAL A 314 3.94 -27.48 -12.90
C VAL A 314 2.44 -27.28 -12.77
N ALA A 315 2.03 -26.03 -12.59
CA ALA A 315 0.64 -25.64 -12.70
C ALA A 315 0.36 -25.24 -14.15
N TYR A 316 -0.76 -25.63 -14.73
CA TYR A 316 -1.14 -25.26 -16.09
C TYR A 316 -2.66 -25.16 -16.24
N ASP A 317 -3.11 -24.43 -17.25
CA ASP A 317 -4.53 -24.26 -17.57
C ASP A 317 -5.00 -25.21 -18.70
N GLU A 318 -6.26 -25.09 -19.09
CA GLU A 318 -6.83 -25.87 -20.21
C GLU A 318 -6.29 -25.45 -21.58
N THR A 319 -5.76 -24.23 -21.70
CA THR A 319 -5.23 -23.70 -22.96
C THR A 319 -3.75 -24.04 -23.19
N GLY A 320 -3.09 -24.65 -22.21
CA GLY A 320 -1.69 -25.06 -22.25
C GLY A 320 -0.70 -24.01 -21.72
N ASN A 321 -1.20 -22.90 -21.16
CA ASN A 321 -0.40 -21.95 -20.42
C ASN A 321 0.07 -22.59 -19.11
N SER A 322 1.38 -22.59 -18.87
CA SER A 322 1.96 -23.21 -17.69
C SER A 322 2.74 -22.23 -16.84
N MET A 323 2.58 -22.36 -15.52
CA MET A 323 3.40 -21.80 -14.47
C MET A 323 4.28 -22.92 -13.92
N ILE A 324 5.58 -22.79 -14.15
CA ILE A 324 6.55 -23.78 -13.67
C ILE A 324 7.11 -23.29 -12.33
N ILE A 325 6.77 -23.98 -11.24
CA ILE A 325 7.53 -23.86 -10.00
C ILE A 325 8.59 -24.97 -10.02
N SER A 326 9.74 -24.66 -10.58
CA SER A 326 10.94 -25.47 -10.38
C SER A 326 11.59 -25.06 -9.06
N ALA A 327 10.99 -25.46 -7.95
CA ALA A 327 11.68 -25.38 -6.68
C ALA A 327 12.73 -26.50 -6.67
N GLU A 328 14.01 -26.15 -6.84
CA GLU A 328 15.12 -27.02 -6.41
C GLU A 328 15.06 -27.10 -4.88
N LEU A 329 14.13 -27.92 -4.38
CA LEU A 329 13.94 -28.22 -2.96
C LEU A 329 15.13 -29.07 -2.49
N ASP A 330 16.17 -28.35 -2.10
CA ASP A 330 17.46 -28.73 -1.50
C ASP A 330 18.23 -29.87 -2.20
N ASN A 331 19.23 -29.46 -2.99
CA ASN A 331 20.29 -30.32 -3.51
C ASN A 331 21.36 -30.60 -2.41
N LYS A 332 20.94 -31.03 -1.21
CA LYS A 332 21.86 -31.50 -0.16
C LYS A 332 22.15 -32.98 -0.30
N LYS A 333 22.94 -33.30 -1.34
CA LYS A 333 23.93 -34.40 -1.47
C LYS A 333 24.06 -34.72 -2.95
N ILE A 334 25.04 -34.11 -3.61
CA ILE A 334 26.05 -34.71 -4.50
C ILE A 334 27.05 -33.59 -4.82
N LYS A 335 27.99 -33.34 -3.90
CA LYS A 335 29.31 -32.83 -4.29
C LYS A 335 30.29 -33.98 -4.15
N LYS A 336 30.33 -34.83 -5.15
CA LYS A 336 31.52 -35.63 -5.46
C LYS A 336 31.74 -35.59 -6.96
N LYS A 337 32.87 -34.96 -7.33
CA LYS A 337 33.61 -35.10 -8.59
C LYS A 337 32.84 -34.55 -9.81
N ILE A 338 33.28 -33.47 -10.44
CA ILE A 338 34.53 -33.42 -11.22
C ILE A 338 34.84 -31.97 -11.66
N ASP A 339 36.13 -31.73 -11.85
CA ASP A 339 36.80 -30.65 -12.55
C ASP A 339 37.03 -29.27 -11.90
N LYS A 340 38.12 -29.29 -11.13
CA LYS A 340 39.28 -28.41 -11.30
C LYS A 340 39.29 -27.62 -12.62
N THR A 341 39.08 -26.31 -12.50
CA THR A 341 39.91 -25.37 -13.26
C THR A 341 40.14 -24.10 -12.44
N LYS A 342 41.43 -23.83 -12.26
CA LYS A 342 42.04 -22.68 -11.61
C LYS A 342 41.40 -21.37 -12.04
N TYR A 343 41.10 -20.48 -11.09
CA TYR A 343 41.40 -19.07 -11.26
C TYR A 343 41.97 -18.50 -9.97
N ARG A 344 43.10 -17.80 -10.16
CA ARG A 344 44.01 -17.22 -9.17
C ARG A 344 43.29 -16.26 -8.22
N LYS A 345 43.60 -16.38 -6.93
CA LYS A 345 43.54 -15.27 -5.98
C LYS A 345 44.64 -14.26 -6.37
N GLU A 346 44.25 -13.04 -6.67
CA GLU A 346 45.10 -11.89 -6.39
C GLU A 346 44.50 -11.16 -5.19
N ALA A 347 45.22 -11.29 -4.07
CA ALA A 347 45.08 -10.42 -2.94
C ALA A 347 45.83 -9.13 -3.28
N ASN A 348 45.18 -7.99 -3.10
CA ASN A 348 45.86 -6.73 -2.85
C ASN A 348 45.15 -6.06 -1.68
N GLU A 349 45.78 -6.17 -0.51
CA GLU A 349 45.61 -5.24 0.59
C GLU A 349 46.24 -3.90 0.18
N THR A 350 45.54 -2.79 0.42
CA THR A 350 46.20 -1.49 0.59
C THR A 350 45.47 -0.72 1.69
N LYS A 351 46.25 -0.27 2.67
CA LYS A 351 45.87 0.39 3.93
C LYS A 351 45.94 1.92 3.81
N MET A 352 45.21 2.58 4.73
CA MET A 352 45.39 3.96 5.26
C MET A 352 45.10 5.12 4.29
N ASP A 353 44.53 6.28 4.64
CA ASP A 353 44.23 6.90 5.95
C ASP A 353 43.29 8.12 5.80
N GLN A 354 42.60 8.46 6.89
CA GLN A 354 42.21 9.80 7.40
C GLN A 354 41.13 10.72 6.76
N LEU A 355 40.04 10.88 7.55
CA LEU A 355 39.39 12.11 8.06
C LEU A 355 38.98 13.26 7.11
N ILE A 356 37.65 13.50 7.01
CA ILE A 356 37.03 14.82 7.29
C ILE A 356 35.66 14.60 7.98
N SER A 357 35.47 15.28 9.11
CA SER A 357 34.28 15.34 9.95
C SER A 357 33.22 16.35 9.48
N THR A 358 32.04 16.28 10.15
CA THR A 358 30.90 17.24 10.22
C THR A 358 29.72 16.91 9.29
N SER A 359 28.46 16.89 9.70
CA SER A 359 27.81 17.34 10.94
C SER A 359 26.53 16.52 11.22
N SER A 360 26.41 16.02 12.45
CA SER A 360 25.17 15.45 12.97
C SER A 360 24.24 16.57 13.42
N ILE A 361 23.10 16.74 12.75
CA ILE A 361 22.02 17.59 13.25
C ILE A 361 21.36 16.83 14.41
N SER A 362 21.62 17.25 15.64
CA SER A 362 21.04 16.61 16.83
C SER A 362 19.55 16.91 16.92
N TYR A 363 18.82 15.92 17.47
CA TYR A 363 17.39 15.93 17.77
C TYR A 363 16.92 17.21 18.49
N GLN A 364 17.80 17.84 19.27
CA GLN A 364 17.57 19.11 19.96
C GLN A 364 17.20 20.28 19.00
N LYS A 365 17.77 20.28 17.78
CA LYS A 365 17.55 21.36 16.80
C LYS A 365 16.16 21.29 16.15
N CYS A 366 15.48 20.14 16.21
CA CYS A 366 14.09 20.00 15.77
C CYS A 366 13.11 20.47 16.85
N THR A 367 13.40 20.24 18.14
CA THR A 367 12.51 20.66 19.23
C THR A 367 12.43 22.17 19.40
N ASP A 368 13.52 22.90 19.12
CA ASP A 368 13.53 24.36 19.26
C ASP A 368 12.77 25.07 18.13
N LYS A 369 12.69 24.46 16.93
CA LYS A 369 11.87 24.99 15.83
C LYS A 369 10.37 24.87 16.10
N ILE A 370 9.95 23.81 16.79
CA ILE A 370 8.54 23.59 17.14
C ILE A 370 8.10 24.57 18.24
N ARG A 371 8.97 24.90 19.20
CA ARG A 371 8.67 25.90 20.25
C ARG A 371 8.60 27.34 19.75
N HIS A 372 9.13 27.65 18.58
CA HIS A 372 9.06 29.00 18.02
C HIS A 372 7.84 29.23 17.12
N ALA A 373 7.13 28.15 16.77
CA ALA A 373 5.92 28.18 15.94
C ALA A 373 4.61 28.17 16.75
N VAL A 374 4.70 27.91 18.07
CA VAL A 374 3.64 28.08 19.07
C VAL A 374 3.90 29.37 19.82
#